data_AF-A0A920RVM0-F1
#
_entry.id   AF-A0A920RVM0-F1
#
_cell.length_a   1.000
_cell.length_b   1.000
_cell.length_c   1.000
_cell.angle_alpha   90.00
_cell.angle_beta   90.00
_cell.angle_gamma   90.00
#
_symmetry.space_group_name_H-M   'P 1'
#
loop_
_entity.id
_entity.type
_entity.pdbx_description
1 polymer ?
#
loop_
_entity_poly.entity_id
_entity_poly.type
_entity_poly.pdbx_seq_one_letter_code
_entity_poly.pdbx_strand_id
1 'polypeptide(L)'
;MAHVNSTGLSAYKGSHAPRNAFNSPWYSRLDLRITQDIGVFDDHKFIVYLDLLNLLNMIDDEKGVVREYSYNNSRQIMVSGVSDSGQFLISGVDPDDSLYIQNNDGQSAWNINLGFKYQF
;
A
#
# COMPACT_ATOMS: atom_id res chain seq x y z
N MET A 1 -13.85 -14.39 16.52
CA MET A 1 -14.98 -13.47 16.23
C MET A 1 -14.66 -11.99 16.40
N ALA A 2 -13.60 -11.60 17.12
CA ALA A 2 -13.25 -10.18 17.30
C ALA A 2 -13.06 -9.44 15.96
N HIS A 3 -12.33 -10.04 15.01
CA HIS A 3 -12.09 -9.49 13.67
C HIS A 3 -13.39 -9.18 12.89
N VAL A 4 -14.28 -10.17 12.75
CA VAL A 4 -15.59 -9.99 12.08
C VAL A 4 -16.44 -8.91 12.75
N ASN A 5 -16.39 -8.80 14.08
CA ASN A 5 -17.16 -7.80 14.82
C ASN A 5 -16.55 -6.39 14.76
N SER A 6 -15.24 -6.27 14.52
CA SER A 6 -14.54 -4.97 14.44
C SER A 6 -14.49 -4.39 13.03
N THR A 7 -14.95 -5.13 12.02
CA THR A 7 -14.99 -4.69 10.61
C THR A 7 -16.43 -4.44 10.15
N GLY A 8 -16.58 -3.95 8.91
CA GLY A 8 -17.87 -3.80 8.26
C GLY A 8 -18.63 -5.11 8.04
N LEU A 9 -17.99 -6.27 8.27
CA LEU A 9 -18.64 -7.60 8.20
C LEU A 9 -19.67 -7.81 9.32
N SER A 10 -19.53 -7.08 10.44
CA SER A 10 -20.48 -7.11 11.54
C SER A 10 -21.93 -6.82 11.12
N ALA A 11 -22.11 -5.98 10.08
CA ALA A 11 -23.42 -5.62 9.52
C ALA A 11 -24.11 -6.78 8.77
N TYR A 12 -23.39 -7.85 8.44
CA TYR A 12 -23.90 -8.99 7.66
C TYR A 12 -24.03 -10.28 8.48
N LYS A 13 -24.07 -10.16 9.81
CA LYS A 13 -24.20 -11.31 10.71
C LYS A 13 -25.50 -12.08 10.43
N GLY A 14 -25.38 -13.38 10.17
CA GLY A 14 -26.52 -14.24 9.83
C GLY A 14 -26.94 -14.17 8.36
N SER A 15 -26.22 -13.41 7.53
CA SER A 15 -26.38 -13.34 6.08
C SER A 15 -25.02 -13.44 5.38
N HIS A 16 -25.00 -13.16 4.08
CA HIS A 16 -23.77 -13.08 3.29
C HIS A 16 -23.40 -11.62 3.00
N ALA A 17 -22.10 -11.32 2.95
CA ALA A 17 -21.63 -10.02 2.49
C ALA A 17 -21.76 -9.91 0.95
N PRO A 18 -22.22 -8.77 0.41
CA PRO A 18 -22.28 -8.55 -1.03
C PRO A 18 -20.90 -8.55 -1.69
N ARG A 19 -20.85 -8.87 -2.99
CA ARG A 19 -19.61 -8.75 -3.77
C ARG A 19 -19.16 -7.30 -3.82
N ASN A 20 -17.86 -7.06 -3.68
CA ASN A 20 -17.23 -5.74 -3.73
C ASN A 20 -17.80 -4.72 -2.72
N ALA A 21 -18.33 -5.19 -1.59
CA ALA A 21 -18.87 -4.33 -0.54
C ALA A 21 -17.81 -3.57 0.28
N PHE A 22 -16.53 -3.92 0.12
CA PHE A 22 -15.41 -3.40 0.91
C PHE A 22 -14.31 -2.86 -0.01
N ASN A 23 -13.55 -1.90 0.50
CA ASN A 23 -12.43 -1.29 -0.19
C ASN A 23 -11.13 -1.62 0.55
N SER A 24 -10.03 -1.71 -0.20
CA SER A 24 -8.69 -1.79 0.37
C SER A 24 -8.35 -0.52 1.18
N PRO A 25 -7.43 -0.62 2.15
CA PRO A 25 -6.96 0.55 2.89
C PRO A 25 -6.43 1.63 1.95
N TRP A 26 -6.75 2.88 2.26
CA TRP A 26 -6.16 4.02 1.58
C TRP A 26 -4.70 4.19 2.01
N TYR A 27 -3.85 4.62 1.08
CA TYR A 27 -2.53 5.11 1.38
C TYR A 27 -2.33 6.47 0.72
N SER A 28 -1.34 7.23 1.20
CA SER A 28 -0.99 8.54 0.64
C SER A 28 0.51 8.60 0.44
N ARG A 29 0.92 9.22 -0.67
CA ARG A 29 2.31 9.41 -1.04
C ARG A 29 2.52 10.88 -1.41
N LEU A 30 3.63 11.44 -0.94
CA LEU A 30 4.08 12.78 -1.32
C LEU A 30 5.43 12.65 -2.01
N ASP A 31 5.52 13.18 -3.23
CA ASP A 31 6.78 13.33 -3.95
C ASP A 31 7.09 14.83 -4.05
N LEU A 32 8.37 15.21 -3.88
CA LEU A 32 8.82 16.60 -3.91
C LEU A 32 9.94 16.75 -4.95
N ARG A 33 9.80 17.77 -5.81
CA ARG A 33 10.86 18.26 -6.68
C ARG A 33 11.18 19.71 -6.35
N ILE A 34 12.47 20.00 -6.17
CA ILE A 34 13.01 21.36 -6.10
C ILE A 34 13.82 21.59 -7.37
N THR A 35 13.62 22.72 -8.05
CA THR A 35 14.37 23.08 -9.26
C THR A 35 14.83 24.52 -9.16
N GLN A 36 16.11 24.74 -9.39
CA GLN A 36 16.75 26.05 -9.38
C GLN A 36 17.39 26.32 -10.74
N ASP A 37 16.96 27.42 -11.35
CA ASP A 37 17.60 28.00 -12.52
C ASP A 37 18.70 28.96 -12.05
N ILE A 38 19.92 28.75 -12.54
CA ILE A 38 21.12 29.53 -12.24
C ILE A 38 21.61 30.12 -13.56
N GLY A 39 21.40 31.43 -13.74
CA GLY A 39 21.94 32.16 -14.88
C GLY A 39 23.46 32.24 -14.81
N VAL A 40 24.13 32.09 -15.95
CA VAL A 40 25.61 32.05 -16.01
C VAL A 40 26.18 33.21 -16.82
N PHE A 41 25.88 33.27 -18.11
CA PHE A 41 26.32 34.31 -19.05
C PHE A 41 25.32 34.40 -20.20
N ASP A 42 25.07 35.60 -20.70
CA ASP A 42 24.05 35.87 -21.72
C ASP A 42 22.72 35.17 -21.39
N ASP A 43 22.13 34.47 -22.35
CA ASP A 43 20.90 33.69 -22.19
C ASP A 43 21.14 32.25 -21.68
N HIS A 44 22.37 31.91 -21.29
CA HIS A 44 22.72 30.57 -20.84
C HIS A 44 22.36 30.34 -19.37
N LYS A 45 21.83 29.15 -19.07
CA LYS A 45 21.47 28.74 -17.71
C LYS A 45 21.86 27.31 -17.37
N PHE A 46 22.30 27.12 -16.13
CA PHE A 46 22.33 25.82 -15.46
C PHE A 46 21.02 25.61 -14.69
N ILE A 47 20.44 24.43 -14.81
CA ILE A 47 19.26 24.01 -14.08
C ILE A 47 19.68 22.86 -13.18
N VAL A 48 19.56 23.03 -11.87
CA VAL A 48 19.82 21.97 -10.89
C VAL A 48 18.48 21.55 -10.30
N TYR A 49 18.25 20.25 -10.18
CA TYR A 49 17.02 19.73 -9.58
C TYR A 49 17.28 18.58 -8.61
N LEU A 50 16.50 18.55 -7.54
CA LEU A 50 16.49 17.52 -6.52
C LEU A 50 15.09 16.89 -6.46
N ASP A 51 15.04 15.58 -6.66
CA ASP A 51 13.85 14.75 -6.53
C ASP A 51 13.88 13.94 -5.23
N LEU A 52 12.79 13.98 -4.50
CA LEU A 52 12.53 13.23 -3.28
C LEU A 52 11.25 12.44 -3.49
N LEU A 53 11.38 11.14 -3.76
CA LEU A 53 10.26 10.23 -3.95
C LEU A 53 9.87 9.59 -2.62
N ASN A 54 8.57 9.57 -2.35
CA ASN A 54 7.96 9.09 -1.12
C ASN A 54 8.51 9.80 0.14
N LEU A 55 8.48 11.13 0.11
CA LEU A 55 8.95 12.00 1.19
C LEU A 55 8.29 11.67 2.54
N LEU A 56 7.02 11.25 2.54
CA LEU A 56 6.34 10.85 3.77
C LEU A 56 7.03 9.65 4.43
N ASN A 57 7.42 8.64 3.64
CA ASN A 57 8.11 7.47 4.16
C ASN A 57 9.53 7.77 4.64
N MET A 58 10.21 8.73 4.00
CA MET A 58 11.53 9.21 4.43
C MET A 58 11.48 9.87 5.82
N ILE A 59 10.35 10.46 6.19
CA ILE A 59 10.14 11.11 7.50
C ILE A 59 9.58 10.14 8.55
N ASP A 60 8.65 9.27 8.14
CA ASP A 60 7.94 8.30 8.99
C ASP A 60 7.75 6.99 8.20
N ASP A 61 8.43 5.93 8.63
CA ASP A 61 8.48 4.64 7.92
C ASP A 61 7.14 3.89 7.90
N GLU A 62 6.16 4.33 8.69
CA GLU A 62 4.78 3.81 8.65
C GLU A 62 3.91 4.48 7.57
N LYS A 63 4.33 5.63 7.02
CA LYS A 63 3.63 6.41 5.99
C LYS A 63 4.11 6.06 4.58
N GLY A 64 3.27 6.33 3.59
CA GLY A 64 3.62 6.01 2.19
C GLY A 64 3.77 4.51 1.91
N VAL A 65 3.30 3.65 2.83
CA VAL A 65 3.33 2.20 2.70
C VAL A 65 2.06 1.71 2.04
N VAL A 66 2.22 0.91 0.99
CA VAL A 66 1.10 0.24 0.30
C VAL A 66 0.82 -1.09 1.01
N ARG A 67 -0.40 -1.24 1.52
CA ARG A 67 -0.90 -2.49 2.11
C ARG A 67 -1.98 -3.07 1.21
N GLU A 68 -1.82 -4.33 0.83
CA GLU A 68 -2.69 -4.99 -0.15
C GLU A 68 -3.05 -6.42 0.28
N TYR A 69 -4.14 -6.93 -0.29
CA TYR A 69 -4.59 -8.30 -0.07
C TYR A 69 -3.91 -9.23 -1.06
N SER A 70 -3.46 -10.39 -0.61
CA SER A 70 -2.97 -11.42 -1.52
C SER A 70 -4.09 -11.88 -2.45
N TYR A 71 -3.85 -11.87 -3.77
CA TYR A 71 -4.85 -12.23 -4.79
C TYR A 71 -6.19 -11.48 -4.68
N ASN A 72 -6.21 -10.28 -4.11
CA ASN A 72 -7.43 -9.51 -3.82
C ASN A 72 -8.47 -10.29 -2.96
N ASN A 73 -8.02 -11.23 -2.13
CA ASN A 73 -8.89 -12.02 -1.27
C ASN A 73 -8.55 -11.76 0.21
N SER A 74 -9.53 -11.25 0.94
CA SER A 74 -9.50 -11.28 2.40
C SER A 74 -10.13 -12.61 2.87
N ARG A 75 -9.31 -13.46 3.50
CA ARG A 75 -9.78 -14.75 4.03
C ARG A 75 -10.42 -14.53 5.39
N GLN A 76 -11.71 -14.85 5.50
CA GLN A 76 -12.46 -14.65 6.76
C GLN A 76 -12.66 -15.92 7.57
N ILE A 77 -12.54 -17.09 6.93
CA ILE A 77 -12.79 -18.40 7.54
C ILE A 77 -11.59 -19.29 7.27
N MET A 78 -11.12 -19.99 8.30
CA MET A 78 -10.08 -21.00 8.19
C MET A 78 -10.71 -22.36 7.93
N VAL A 79 -10.13 -23.10 6.99
CA VAL A 79 -10.58 -24.44 6.60
C VAL A 79 -9.43 -25.42 6.79
N SER A 80 -9.66 -26.52 7.51
CA SER A 80 -8.65 -27.56 7.78
C SER A 80 -8.68 -28.72 6.79
N GLY A 81 -9.64 -28.73 5.86
CA GLY A 81 -9.76 -29.75 4.84
C GLY A 81 -11.17 -29.83 4.27
N VAL A 82 -11.41 -30.90 3.52
CA VAL A 82 -12.71 -31.25 2.97
C VAL A 82 -13.05 -32.65 3.48
N SER A 83 -14.28 -32.86 3.96
CA SER A 83 -14.75 -34.20 4.35
C SER A 83 -14.86 -35.12 3.14
N ASP A 84 -14.99 -36.43 3.38
CA ASP A 84 -15.25 -37.43 2.34
C ASP A 84 -16.55 -37.15 1.53
N SER A 85 -17.46 -36.37 2.12
CA SER A 85 -18.71 -35.90 1.49
C SER A 85 -18.56 -34.57 0.71
N GLY A 86 -17.36 -34.01 0.59
CA GLY A 86 -17.10 -32.78 -0.15
C GLY A 86 -17.40 -31.48 0.63
N GLN A 87 -17.62 -31.54 1.94
CA GLN A 87 -17.93 -30.38 2.77
C GLN A 87 -16.66 -29.76 3.35
N PHE A 88 -16.54 -28.43 3.32
CA PHE A 88 -15.42 -27.74 3.96
C PHE A 88 -15.46 -27.91 5.48
N LEU A 89 -14.35 -28.36 6.06
CA LEU A 89 -14.17 -28.46 7.50
C LEU A 89 -13.69 -27.12 8.04
N ILE A 90 -14.60 -26.33 8.61
CA ILE A 90 -14.28 -25.02 9.18
C ILE A 90 -13.54 -25.22 10.50
N SER A 91 -12.28 -24.78 10.56
CA SER A 91 -11.43 -24.87 11.74
C SER A 91 -11.45 -23.60 12.59
N GLY A 92 -11.95 -22.48 12.05
CA GLY A 92 -12.10 -21.24 12.80
C GLY A 92 -12.38 -20.02 11.93
N VAL A 93 -12.27 -18.86 12.56
CA VAL A 93 -12.38 -17.54 11.93
C VAL A 93 -10.99 -16.93 11.87
N ASP A 94 -10.63 -16.35 10.73
CA ASP A 94 -9.35 -15.69 10.57
C ASP A 94 -9.26 -14.50 11.56
N PRO A 95 -8.18 -14.39 12.35
CA PRO A 95 -8.01 -13.27 13.27
C PRO A 95 -7.75 -11.93 12.58
N ASP A 96 -7.38 -11.91 11.30
CA ASP A 96 -7.10 -10.69 10.56
C ASP A 96 -7.55 -10.75 9.09
N ASP A 97 -7.34 -9.63 8.40
CA ASP A 97 -7.66 -9.43 7.00
C ASP A 97 -6.54 -9.94 6.06
N SER A 98 -5.44 -10.44 6.63
CA SER A 98 -4.24 -10.93 5.93
C SER A 98 -3.64 -9.93 4.93
N LEU A 99 -3.72 -8.64 5.26
CA LEU A 99 -3.03 -7.58 4.53
C LEU A 99 -1.52 -7.76 4.63
N TYR A 100 -0.82 -7.63 3.51
CA TYR A 100 0.63 -7.61 3.48
C TYR A 100 1.15 -6.27 2.96
N ILE A 101 2.36 -5.92 3.39
CA ILE A 101 3.07 -4.74 2.89
C ILE A 101 3.67 -5.10 1.53
N GLN A 102 3.30 -4.36 0.50
CA GLN A 102 3.93 -4.48 -0.81
C GLN A 102 5.42 -4.11 -0.69
N ASN A 103 6.29 -4.87 -1.36
CA ASN A 103 7.74 -4.63 -1.38
C ASN A 103 8.45 -4.78 -0.03
N ASN A 104 7.92 -5.63 0.87
CA ASN A 104 8.54 -5.95 2.17
C ASN A 104 9.89 -6.69 2.08
N ASP A 105 10.37 -7.02 0.87
CA ASP A 105 11.60 -7.78 0.62
C ASP A 105 12.87 -6.91 0.63
N GLY A 106 12.86 -5.83 1.41
CA GLY A 106 14.01 -4.92 1.56
C GLY A 106 14.22 -3.94 0.40
N GLN A 107 13.21 -3.72 -0.44
CA GLN A 107 13.25 -2.67 -1.46
C GLN A 107 13.18 -1.29 -0.80
N SER A 108 13.87 -0.29 -1.37
CA SER A 108 13.82 1.08 -0.86
C SER A 108 12.41 1.65 -1.01
N ALA A 109 11.83 2.08 0.11
CA ALA A 109 10.51 2.70 0.13
C ALA A 109 10.54 4.20 -0.25
N TRP A 110 11.73 4.83 -0.28
CA TRP A 110 11.97 6.20 -0.73
C TRP A 110 13.21 6.28 -1.63
N ASN A 111 13.34 7.36 -2.41
CA ASN A 111 14.48 7.57 -3.32
C ASN A 111 14.83 9.07 -3.45
N ILE A 112 16.12 9.38 -3.59
CA ILE A 112 16.64 10.73 -3.84
C ILE A 112 17.44 10.75 -5.14
N ASN A 113 17.15 11.71 -6.02
CA ASN A 113 17.90 11.93 -7.25
C ASN A 113 18.31 13.41 -7.39
N LEU A 114 19.61 13.65 -7.59
CA LEU A 114 20.17 14.95 -7.90
C LEU A 114 20.58 14.99 -9.37
N GLY A 115 20.01 15.92 -10.14
CA GLY A 115 20.31 16.10 -11.54
C GLY A 115 20.65 17.53 -11.91
N PHE A 116 21.28 17.69 -13.08
CA PHE A 116 21.66 18.97 -13.64
C PHE A 116 21.45 18.98 -15.16
N LYS A 117 21.12 20.15 -15.69
CA LYS A 117 20.95 20.43 -17.12
C LYS A 117 21.59 21.76 -17.47
N TYR A 118 22.16 21.87 -18.66
CA TYR A 118 22.61 23.12 -19.23
C TYR A 118 21.72 23.49 -20.43
N GLN A 119 21.38 24.77 -20.56
CA GLN A 119 20.54 25.29 -21.64
C GLN A 119 21.15 26.59 -22.19
N PHE A 120 21.22 26.66 -23.52
CA PHE A 120 21.60 27.83 -24.31
C PHE A 120 20.36 28.53 -24.89
#